data_AF-A0A7W1ED97-F1
#
_entry.id   AF-A0A7W1ED97-F1
#
_cell.length_a   1.000
_cell.length_b   1.000
_cell.length_c   1.000
_cell.angle_alpha   90.00
_cell.angle_beta   90.00
_cell.angle_gamma   90.00
#
_symmetry.space_group_name_H-M   'P 1'
#
loop_
_entity.id
_entity.type
_entity.pdbx_description
1 polymer ?
#
loop_
_entity_poly.entity_id
_entity_poly.type
_entity_poly.pdbx_seq_one_letter_code
_entity_poly.pdbx_strand_id
1 'polypeptide(L)'
;MDSLNSLNIVAVISKRIKTLAVLVFAAAVISFGFSFLLKEKYKSTAVVYPVNMYQNSEESNSEQLLQYLLSEDVKDELAREFNLYEKYGIDTVSRKGGRALFSYVYQENVSISPTLYESIEIAVKDGDPAFAQKLNARLIVLTNQLIQRNKMHVIQQYLGNARTVLKATDHEMDSLDNEIKKIKNEYNIIDGKQQAKYLSKEAIKGNLSETQLKQSQGLKKNGEALKILSGKIKANLRGYGEMKVAYDKYLMDAQGNVDFILYVSKPSLPDKRCYPVRWIIVLVSSMSALLLGIVVILIKNREKIV
;
A
#
# COMPACT_ATOMS: atom_id res chain seq x y z
N MET A 1 -61.97 7.94 -22.02
CA MET A 1 -60.57 8.18 -21.57
C MET A 1 -60.21 9.56 -22.08
N ASP A 2 -60.59 10.60 -21.34
CA ASP A 2 -60.23 11.97 -21.71
C ASP A 2 -58.72 12.11 -21.57
N SER A 3 -58.08 12.43 -22.70
CA SER A 3 -56.66 12.70 -22.77
C SER A 3 -56.33 13.82 -21.80
N LEU A 4 -55.32 13.60 -20.96
CA LEU A 4 -54.68 14.63 -20.15
C LEU A 4 -54.11 15.70 -21.10
N ASN A 5 -54.96 16.66 -21.48
CA ASN A 5 -54.59 17.72 -22.40
C ASN A 5 -53.60 18.63 -21.66
N SER A 6 -52.38 18.77 -22.19
CA SER A 6 -51.27 19.49 -21.53
C SER A 6 -51.66 20.92 -21.13
N LEU A 7 -52.51 21.56 -21.94
CA LEU A 7 -53.07 22.89 -21.69
C LEU A 7 -53.99 22.94 -20.46
N ASN A 8 -54.77 21.90 -20.20
CA ASN A 8 -55.65 21.82 -19.03
C ASN A 8 -54.86 21.62 -17.74
N ILE A 9 -53.76 20.86 -17.80
CA ILE A 9 -52.85 20.68 -16.65
C ILE A 9 -52.24 22.03 -16.25
N VAL A 10 -51.72 22.78 -17.23
CA VAL A 10 -51.11 24.09 -16.98
C VAL A 10 -52.13 25.09 -16.40
N ALA A 11 -53.36 25.09 -16.90
CA ALA A 11 -54.44 25.95 -16.40
C ALA A 11 -54.84 25.63 -14.95
N VAL A 12 -54.86 24.34 -14.58
CA VAL A 12 -55.18 23.90 -13.20
C VAL A 12 -54.07 24.31 -12.22
N ILE A 13 -52.81 24.17 -12.63
CA ILE A 13 -51.65 24.58 -11.82
C ILE A 13 -51.61 26.10 -11.65
N SER A 14 -51.79 26.86 -12.73
CA SER A 14 -51.74 28.34 -12.69
C SER A 14 -52.85 28.91 -11.79
N LYS A 15 -54.04 28.31 -11.79
CA LYS A 15 -55.17 28.69 -10.92
C LYS A 15 -54.87 28.51 -9.42
N ARG A 16 -53.92 27.64 -9.06
CA ARG A 16 -53.54 27.32 -7.67
C ARG A 16 -52.13 27.77 -7.29
N ILE A 17 -51.53 28.66 -8.09
CA ILE A 17 -50.14 29.10 -7.91
C ILE A 17 -49.87 29.74 -6.53
N LYS A 18 -50.85 30.46 -5.95
CA LYS A 18 -50.72 31.04 -4.60
C LYS A 18 -50.60 29.97 -3.52
N THR A 19 -51.35 28.87 -3.64
CA THR A 19 -51.30 27.74 -2.70
C THR A 19 -49.96 27.02 -2.81
N LEU A 20 -49.46 26.81 -4.03
CA LEU A 20 -48.13 26.24 -4.27
C LEU A 20 -47.02 27.15 -3.73
N ALA A 21 -47.11 28.46 -3.92
CA ALA A 21 -46.14 29.42 -3.42
C ALA A 21 -46.06 29.41 -1.88
N VAL A 22 -47.21 29.41 -1.18
CA VAL A 22 -47.26 29.31 0.28
C VAL A 22 -46.67 27.98 0.77
N LEU A 23 -46.97 26.88 0.10
CA LEU A 23 -46.45 25.56 0.44
C LEU A 23 -44.92 25.47 0.27
N VAL A 24 -44.39 26.00 -0.84
CA VAL A 24 -42.94 26.07 -1.08
C VAL A 24 -42.27 26.96 -0.05
N PHE A 25 -42.84 28.12 0.26
CA PHE A 25 -42.29 29.03 1.27
C PHE A 25 -42.27 28.38 2.66
N ALA A 26 -43.35 27.71 3.06
CA ALA A 26 -43.41 26.98 4.32
C ALA A 26 -42.35 25.86 4.37
N ALA A 27 -42.21 25.07 3.29
CA ALA A 27 -41.17 24.04 3.19
C ALA A 27 -39.76 24.64 3.29
N ALA A 28 -39.51 25.80 2.69
CA ALA A 28 -38.23 26.50 2.79
C ALA A 28 -37.90 26.95 4.22
N VAL A 29 -38.87 27.56 4.92
CA VAL A 29 -38.70 28.02 6.31
C VAL A 29 -38.47 26.84 7.26
N ILE A 30 -39.28 25.78 7.12
CA ILE A 30 -39.17 24.57 7.95
C ILE A 30 -37.81 23.90 7.72
N SER A 31 -37.43 23.65 6.47
CA SER A 31 -36.15 23.00 6.14
C SER A 31 -34.93 23.83 6.58
N PHE A 32 -35.00 25.17 6.47
CA PHE A 32 -33.95 26.04 6.99
C PHE A 32 -33.82 25.95 8.50
N GLY A 33 -34.94 25.94 9.24
CA GLY A 33 -34.94 25.73 10.70
C GLY A 33 -34.37 24.37 11.10
N PHE A 34 -34.83 23.29 10.45
CA PHE A 34 -34.32 21.93 10.68
C PHE A 34 -32.81 21.81 10.38
N SER A 35 -32.28 22.58 9.43
CA SER A 35 -30.85 22.56 9.13
C SER A 35 -29.95 22.99 10.29
N PHE A 36 -30.45 23.71 11.31
CA PHE A 36 -29.68 24.07 12.50
C PHE A 36 -29.57 22.94 13.53
N LEU A 37 -30.43 21.91 13.43
CA LEU A 37 -30.36 20.73 14.30
C LEU A 37 -29.28 19.74 13.82
N LEU A 38 -28.83 19.86 12.58
CA LEU A 38 -27.79 19.00 12.01
C LEU A 38 -26.42 19.43 12.51
N LYS A 39 -25.66 18.48 13.07
CA LYS A 39 -24.30 18.71 13.56
C LYS A 39 -23.39 19.14 12.41
N GLU A 40 -22.65 20.22 12.63
CA GLU A 40 -21.68 20.70 11.66
C GLU A 40 -20.52 19.70 11.53
N LYS A 41 -19.98 19.56 10.32
CA LYS A 41 -18.76 18.79 10.06
C LYS A 41 -17.77 19.62 9.26
N TYR A 42 -16.50 19.36 9.48
CA TYR A 42 -15.35 19.96 8.83
C TYR A 42 -14.55 18.89 8.08
N LYS A 43 -13.97 19.25 6.93
CA LYS A 43 -13.28 18.31 6.04
C LYS A 43 -11.79 18.60 5.99
N SER A 44 -10.97 17.75 6.61
CA SER A 44 -9.51 17.75 6.43
C SER A 44 -9.15 16.96 5.19
N THR A 45 -8.33 17.53 4.32
CA THR A 45 -7.84 16.89 3.09
C THR A 45 -6.32 16.79 3.10
N ALA A 46 -5.80 15.66 2.63
CA ALA A 46 -4.39 15.43 2.37
C ALA A 46 -4.23 14.82 0.98
N VAL A 47 -3.08 15.08 0.34
CA VAL A 47 -2.72 14.46 -0.93
C VAL A 47 -1.37 13.80 -0.75
N VAL A 48 -1.29 12.51 -1.05
CA VAL A 48 -0.08 11.72 -0.87
C VAL A 48 0.33 11.00 -2.14
N TYR A 49 1.62 10.72 -2.26
CA TYR A 49 2.21 10.01 -3.38
C TYR A 49 3.02 8.80 -2.88
N PRO A 50 2.91 7.63 -3.56
CA PRO A 50 3.69 6.45 -3.19
C PRO A 50 5.16 6.61 -3.52
N VAL A 51 6.04 6.18 -2.61
CA VAL A 51 7.49 6.12 -2.83
C VAL A 51 8.03 4.77 -2.36
N ASN A 52 9.15 4.30 -2.92
CA ASN A 52 9.84 3.08 -2.47
C ASN A 52 8.98 1.80 -2.42
N MET A 53 7.87 1.76 -3.17
CA MET A 53 6.98 0.61 -3.31
C MET A 53 7.61 -0.45 -4.22
N TYR A 54 7.46 -1.73 -3.87
CA TYR A 54 7.83 -2.83 -4.76
C TYR A 54 6.61 -3.27 -5.54
N GLN A 55 6.69 -3.07 -6.85
CA GLN A 55 5.67 -3.51 -7.78
C GLN A 55 5.81 -5.03 -7.97
N ASN A 56 4.90 -5.78 -7.35
CA ASN A 56 4.86 -7.25 -7.40
C ASN A 56 3.89 -7.78 -8.48
N SER A 57 3.11 -6.89 -9.10
CA SER A 57 2.05 -7.16 -10.06
C SER A 57 2.05 -6.09 -11.16
N GLU A 58 1.15 -6.19 -12.14
CA GLU A 58 0.99 -5.17 -13.19
C GLU A 58 0.36 -3.85 -12.68
N GLU A 59 -0.14 -3.84 -11.45
CA GLU A 59 -0.78 -2.69 -10.80
C GLU A 59 0.21 -1.53 -10.62
N SER A 60 -0.27 -0.30 -10.71
CA SER A 60 0.55 0.87 -10.46
C SER A 60 0.90 1.02 -8.97
N ASN A 61 1.98 1.76 -8.66
CA ASN A 61 2.32 2.05 -7.26
C ASN A 61 1.20 2.82 -6.53
N SER A 62 0.42 3.64 -7.24
CA SER A 62 -0.70 4.37 -6.64
C SER A 62 -1.90 3.46 -6.40
N GLU A 63 -2.17 2.49 -7.27
CA GLU A 63 -3.17 1.44 -7.05
C GLU A 63 -2.80 0.56 -5.84
N GLN A 64 -1.53 0.17 -5.74
CA GLN A 64 -1.05 -0.59 -4.59
C GLN A 64 -1.20 0.21 -3.29
N LEU A 65 -0.82 1.49 -3.28
CA LEU A 65 -1.01 2.35 -2.11
C LEU A 65 -2.50 2.53 -1.76
N LEU A 66 -3.36 2.67 -2.77
CA LEU A 66 -4.81 2.78 -2.59
C LEU A 66 -5.36 1.54 -1.87
N GLN A 67 -4.91 0.33 -2.23
CA GLN A 67 -5.29 -0.89 -1.53
C GLN A 67 -4.85 -0.90 -0.06
N TYR A 68 -3.62 -0.46 0.24
CA TYR A 68 -3.15 -0.35 1.61
C TYR A 68 -3.97 0.66 2.42
N LEU A 69 -4.29 1.82 1.85
CA LEU A 69 -5.11 2.86 2.48
C LEU A 69 -6.55 2.38 2.76
N LEU A 70 -7.09 1.52 1.90
CA LEU A 70 -8.43 0.93 2.02
C LEU A 70 -8.47 -0.35 2.86
N SER A 71 -7.34 -0.83 3.36
CA SER A 71 -7.27 -2.09 4.12
C SER A 71 -8.06 -2.05 5.42
N GLU A 72 -8.64 -3.20 5.77
CA GLU A 72 -9.31 -3.40 7.06
C GLU A 72 -8.33 -3.25 8.23
N ASP A 73 -7.07 -3.65 8.07
CA ASP A 73 -6.04 -3.54 9.11
C ASP A 73 -5.80 -2.08 9.51
N VAL A 74 -5.65 -1.17 8.53
CA VAL A 74 -5.49 0.26 8.81
C VAL A 74 -6.75 0.82 9.45
N LYS A 75 -7.93 0.47 8.93
CA LYS A 75 -9.21 0.94 9.48
C LYS A 75 -9.41 0.48 10.92
N ASP A 76 -9.14 -0.78 11.23
CA ASP A 76 -9.33 -1.36 12.56
C ASP A 76 -8.28 -0.86 13.56
N GLU A 77 -7.04 -0.65 13.12
CA GLU A 77 -5.99 -0.01 13.94
C GLU A 77 -6.36 1.44 14.26
N LEU A 78 -6.82 2.21 13.26
CA LEU A 78 -7.30 3.57 13.45
C LEU A 78 -8.54 3.63 14.36
N ALA A 79 -9.48 2.70 14.19
CA ALA A 79 -10.69 2.59 15.00
C ALA A 79 -10.38 2.33 16.48
N ARG A 80 -9.39 1.46 16.75
CA ARG A 80 -8.92 1.17 18.11
C ARG A 80 -8.19 2.35 18.71
N GLU A 81 -7.28 3.01 17.99
CA GLU A 81 -6.48 4.11 18.55
C GLU A 81 -7.33 5.33 18.94
N PHE A 82 -8.39 5.61 18.19
CA PHE A 82 -9.28 6.75 18.44
C PHE A 82 -10.62 6.37 19.08
N ASN A 83 -10.81 5.11 19.51
CA ASN A 83 -12.06 4.59 20.04
C ASN A 83 -13.28 4.98 19.17
N LEU A 84 -13.15 4.82 17.85
CA LEU A 84 -14.15 5.31 16.89
C LEU A 84 -15.52 4.65 17.07
N TYR A 85 -15.56 3.39 17.53
CA TYR A 85 -16.82 2.71 17.84
C TYR A 85 -17.62 3.45 18.92
N GLU A 86 -16.97 3.85 20.01
CA GLU A 86 -17.59 4.61 21.09
C GLU A 86 -17.95 6.02 20.63
N LYS A 87 -17.04 6.71 19.94
CA LYS A 87 -17.28 8.05 19.38
C LYS A 87 -18.51 8.10 18.47
N TYR A 88 -18.76 7.03 17.71
CA TYR A 88 -19.92 6.93 16.83
C TYR A 88 -21.14 6.26 17.49
N GLY A 89 -21.04 5.83 18.76
CA GLY A 89 -22.13 5.17 19.48
C GLY A 89 -22.51 3.81 18.89
N ILE A 90 -21.55 3.08 18.33
CA ILE A 90 -21.76 1.81 17.63
C ILE A 90 -21.28 0.66 18.52
N ASP A 91 -22.24 -0.09 19.06
CA ASP A 91 -21.96 -1.36 19.72
C ASP A 91 -21.68 -2.44 18.66
N THR A 92 -20.49 -3.03 18.71
CA THR A 92 -20.07 -4.12 17.81
C THR A 92 -20.05 -5.49 18.47
N VAL A 93 -20.28 -5.57 19.78
CA VAL A 93 -20.21 -6.79 20.59
C VAL A 93 -21.60 -7.38 20.78
N SER A 94 -22.58 -6.56 21.20
CA SER A 94 -23.94 -7.04 21.50
C SER A 94 -24.86 -6.99 20.28
N ARG A 95 -24.56 -6.14 19.30
CA ARG A 95 -25.44 -5.88 18.15
C ARG A 95 -24.97 -6.62 16.90
N LYS A 96 -25.78 -7.58 16.43
CA LYS A 96 -25.61 -8.19 15.11
C LYS A 96 -25.56 -7.10 14.04
N GLY A 97 -24.49 -7.08 13.24
CA GLY A 97 -24.28 -6.08 12.18
C GLY A 97 -23.58 -4.78 12.63
N GLY A 98 -23.14 -4.65 13.88
CA GLY A 98 -22.43 -3.45 14.36
C GLY A 98 -21.18 -3.12 13.54
N ARG A 99 -20.41 -4.13 13.10
CA ARG A 99 -19.25 -3.93 12.21
C ARG A 99 -19.64 -3.38 10.83
N ALA A 100 -20.73 -3.85 10.25
CA ALA A 100 -21.22 -3.35 8.97
C ALA A 100 -21.70 -1.89 9.10
N LEU A 101 -22.40 -1.57 10.19
CA LEU A 101 -22.81 -0.20 10.51
C LEU A 101 -21.59 0.72 10.69
N PHE A 102 -20.55 0.24 11.39
CA PHE A 102 -19.29 0.99 11.53
C PHE A 102 -18.63 1.25 10.18
N SER A 103 -18.49 0.23 9.33
CA SER A 103 -17.92 0.40 7.98
C SER A 103 -18.69 1.43 7.15
N TYR A 104 -20.03 1.41 7.23
CA TYR A 104 -20.87 2.41 6.56
C TYR A 104 -20.60 3.84 7.10
N VAL A 105 -20.63 4.02 8.42
CA VAL A 105 -20.36 5.33 9.05
C VAL A 105 -18.92 5.80 8.78
N TYR A 106 -17.96 4.88 8.71
CA TYR A 106 -16.58 5.18 8.38
C TYR A 106 -16.46 5.72 6.95
N GLN A 107 -17.07 5.04 5.96
CA GLN A 107 -17.05 5.46 4.55
C GLN A 107 -17.75 6.81 4.30
N GLU A 108 -18.77 7.16 5.10
CA GLU A 108 -19.41 8.48 5.04
C GLU A 108 -18.48 9.63 5.47
N ASN A 109 -17.55 9.33 6.39
CA ASN A 109 -16.65 10.29 7.00
C ASN A 109 -15.23 10.25 6.41
N VAL A 110 -14.77 9.13 5.87
CA VAL A 110 -13.44 8.92 5.31
C VAL A 110 -13.57 8.53 3.85
N SER A 111 -13.03 9.35 2.97
CA SER A 111 -13.00 9.15 1.52
C SER A 111 -11.55 9.11 1.05
N ILE A 112 -11.23 8.09 0.28
CA ILE A 112 -9.89 7.86 -0.27
C ILE A 112 -10.08 7.62 -1.76
N SER A 113 -9.41 8.41 -2.60
CA SER A 113 -9.63 8.34 -4.05
C SER A 113 -8.36 8.69 -4.81
N PRO A 114 -8.08 8.00 -5.94
CA PRO A 114 -6.95 8.36 -6.79
C PRO A 114 -7.18 9.74 -7.42
N THR A 115 -6.10 10.45 -7.67
CA THR A 115 -6.09 11.67 -8.48
C THR A 115 -5.60 11.33 -9.90
N LEU A 116 -5.69 12.31 -10.82
CA LEU A 116 -5.21 12.16 -12.19
C LEU A 116 -3.67 12.09 -12.31
N TYR A 117 -2.93 12.23 -11.21
CA TYR A 117 -1.47 12.37 -11.20
C TYR A 117 -0.79 11.29 -10.35
N GLU A 118 -1.29 10.05 -10.37
CA GLU A 118 -0.75 8.91 -9.59
C GLU A 118 -0.62 9.21 -8.09
N SER A 119 -1.39 10.18 -7.59
CA SER A 119 -1.47 10.54 -6.17
C SER A 119 -2.81 10.10 -5.62
N ILE A 120 -2.96 10.13 -4.30
CA ILE A 120 -4.20 9.76 -3.63
C ILE A 120 -4.64 10.92 -2.74
N GLU A 121 -5.89 11.34 -2.93
CA GLU A 121 -6.55 12.27 -2.03
C GLU A 121 -7.22 11.49 -0.88
N ILE A 122 -6.97 11.94 0.34
CA ILE A 122 -7.57 11.41 1.56
C ILE A 122 -8.34 12.55 2.21
N ALA A 123 -9.66 12.40 2.32
CA ALA A 123 -10.57 13.36 2.92
C ALA A 123 -11.25 12.75 4.15
N VAL A 124 -11.12 13.41 5.30
CA VAL A 124 -11.71 13.00 6.57
C VAL A 124 -12.62 14.10 7.10
N LYS A 125 -13.83 13.71 7.51
CA LYS A 125 -14.86 14.60 8.06
C LYS A 125 -15.09 14.30 9.53
N ASP A 126 -15.09 15.33 10.37
CA ASP A 126 -15.51 15.22 11.76
C ASP A 126 -16.18 16.52 12.24
N GLY A 127 -16.88 16.49 13.37
CA GLY A 127 -17.45 17.70 13.98
C GLY A 127 -16.38 18.61 14.59
N ASP A 128 -15.23 18.06 14.95
CA ASP A 128 -14.06 18.82 15.39
C ASP A 128 -13.02 18.89 14.24
N PRO A 129 -12.66 20.10 13.75
CA PRO A 129 -11.68 20.27 12.68
C PRO A 129 -10.29 19.73 13.04
N ALA A 130 -9.86 19.88 14.31
CA ALA A 130 -8.57 19.39 14.76
C ALA A 130 -8.55 17.85 14.81
N PHE A 131 -9.66 17.25 15.24
CA PHE A 131 -9.82 15.80 15.20
C PHE A 131 -9.82 15.26 13.76
N ALA A 132 -10.52 15.91 12.83
CA ALA A 132 -10.51 15.51 11.43
C ALA A 132 -9.09 15.50 10.85
N GLN A 133 -8.30 16.54 11.15
CA GLN A 133 -6.90 16.63 10.75
C GLN A 133 -6.05 15.51 11.37
N LYS A 134 -6.20 15.30 12.68
CA LYS A 134 -5.45 14.27 13.41
C LYS A 134 -5.76 12.87 12.90
N LEU A 135 -7.04 12.57 12.62
CA LEU A 135 -7.48 11.29 12.11
C LEU A 135 -6.93 11.04 10.69
N ASN A 136 -6.96 12.06 9.83
CA ASN A 136 -6.39 12.01 8.48
C ASN A 136 -4.87 11.74 8.53
N ALA A 137 -4.13 12.50 9.33
CA ALA A 137 -2.69 12.31 9.50
C ALA A 137 -2.36 10.91 10.01
N ARG A 138 -3.12 10.42 11.00
CA ARG A 138 -2.84 9.12 11.60
C ARG A 138 -3.17 7.95 10.67
N LEU A 139 -4.21 8.04 9.86
CA LEU A 139 -4.51 7.07 8.81
C LEU A 139 -3.29 6.86 7.91
N ILE A 140 -2.70 7.96 7.41
CA ILE A 140 -1.53 7.91 6.52
C ILE A 140 -0.33 7.27 7.22
N VAL A 141 -0.07 7.62 8.48
CA VAL A 141 1.04 7.04 9.26
C VAL A 141 0.82 5.53 9.47
N LEU A 142 -0.39 5.10 9.83
CA LEU A 142 -0.71 3.68 10.01
C LEU A 142 -0.54 2.90 8.71
N THR A 143 -0.94 3.48 7.58
CA THR A 143 -0.71 2.87 6.26
C THR A 143 0.79 2.73 5.96
N ASN A 144 1.59 3.77 6.19
CA ASN A 144 3.06 3.71 6.02
C ASN A 144 3.67 2.60 6.90
N GLN A 145 3.23 2.50 8.15
CA GLN A 145 3.67 1.47 9.09
C GLN A 145 3.26 0.06 8.66
N LEU A 146 2.06 -0.12 8.11
CA LEU A 146 1.62 -1.40 7.56
C LEU A 146 2.49 -1.83 6.37
N ILE A 147 2.74 -0.93 5.42
CA ILE A 147 3.63 -1.20 4.28
C ILE A 147 5.04 -1.57 4.77
N GLN A 148 5.57 -0.81 5.73
CA GLN A 148 6.88 -1.08 6.32
C GLN A 148 6.93 -2.46 7.00
N ARG A 149 5.92 -2.83 7.80
CA ARG A 149 5.83 -4.16 8.43
C ARG A 149 5.83 -5.28 7.39
N ASN A 150 5.01 -5.16 6.35
CA ASN A 150 4.92 -6.17 5.30
C ASN A 150 6.24 -6.31 4.53
N LYS A 151 6.87 -5.19 4.18
CA LYS A 151 8.19 -5.20 3.53
C LYS A 151 9.26 -5.82 4.43
N MET A 152 9.28 -5.49 5.72
CA MET A 152 10.22 -6.07 6.67
C MET A 152 10.05 -7.58 6.81
N HIS A 153 8.80 -8.07 6.82
CA HIS A 153 8.54 -9.51 6.84
C HIS A 153 9.21 -10.22 5.65
N VAL A 154 9.06 -9.68 4.45
CA VAL A 154 9.65 -10.25 3.22
C VAL A 154 11.18 -10.13 3.22
N ILE A 155 11.73 -8.96 3.60
CA ILE A 155 13.18 -8.74 3.64
C ILE A 155 13.89 -9.69 4.62
N GLN A 156 13.28 -9.96 5.77
CA GLN A 156 13.85 -10.92 6.73
C GLN A 156 13.96 -12.33 6.16
N GLN A 157 12.99 -12.76 5.35
CA GLN A 157 13.06 -14.05 4.64
C GLN A 157 14.21 -14.07 3.64
N TYR A 158 14.36 -13.02 2.83
CA TYR A 158 15.48 -12.91 1.88
C TYR A 158 16.84 -12.90 2.57
N LEU A 159 16.98 -12.17 3.68
CA LEU A 159 18.21 -12.16 4.48
C LEU A 159 18.53 -13.54 5.05
N GLY A 160 17.54 -14.27 5.55
CA GLY A 160 17.70 -15.64 6.04
C GLY A 160 18.17 -16.59 4.94
N ASN A 161 17.52 -16.53 3.78
CA ASN A 161 17.86 -17.35 2.62
C ASN A 161 19.26 -17.05 2.10
N ALA A 162 19.58 -15.78 1.85
CA ALA A 162 20.89 -15.36 1.36
C ALA A 162 22.01 -15.70 2.35
N ARG A 163 21.79 -15.51 3.67
CA ARG A 163 22.74 -15.94 4.70
C ARG A 163 23.00 -17.44 4.66
N THR A 164 21.96 -18.25 4.44
CA THR A 164 22.07 -19.71 4.36
C THR A 164 22.91 -20.12 3.16
N VAL A 165 22.65 -19.53 1.99
CA VAL A 165 23.43 -19.77 0.77
C VAL A 165 24.88 -19.35 0.96
N LEU A 166 25.13 -18.14 1.47
CA LEU A 166 26.49 -17.64 1.71
C LEU A 166 27.29 -18.57 2.62
N LYS A 167 26.71 -19.05 3.73
CA LYS A 167 27.35 -20.02 4.62
C LYS A 167 27.64 -21.36 3.95
N ALA A 168 26.70 -21.88 3.16
CA ALA A 168 26.90 -23.14 2.46
C ALA A 168 28.04 -23.03 1.43
N THR A 169 28.07 -21.94 0.65
CA THR A 169 29.13 -21.68 -0.33
C THR A 169 30.49 -21.48 0.35
N ASP A 170 30.54 -20.80 1.50
CA ASP A 170 31.75 -20.62 2.31
C ASP A 170 32.32 -21.97 2.77
N HIS A 171 31.47 -22.82 3.37
CA HIS A 171 31.85 -24.18 3.77
C HIS A 171 32.31 -25.07 2.61
N GLU A 172 31.69 -24.93 1.43
CA GLU A 172 32.11 -25.66 0.23
C GLU A 172 33.49 -25.19 -0.24
N MET A 173 33.74 -23.88 -0.26
CA MET A 173 35.06 -23.32 -0.60
C MET A 173 36.14 -23.78 0.38
N ASP A 174 35.86 -23.78 1.69
CA ASP A 174 36.78 -24.31 2.71
C ASP A 174 37.09 -25.80 2.49
N SER A 175 36.08 -26.59 2.12
CA SER A 175 36.24 -28.02 1.85
C SER A 175 37.13 -28.27 0.63
N LEU A 176 36.88 -27.53 -0.45
CA LEU A 176 37.69 -27.58 -1.67
C LEU A 176 39.14 -27.10 -1.42
N ASP A 177 39.32 -26.04 -0.63
CA ASP A 177 40.64 -25.52 -0.29
C ASP A 177 41.42 -26.51 0.59
N ASN A 178 40.75 -27.17 1.53
CA ASN A 178 41.34 -28.24 2.34
C ASN A 178 41.76 -29.45 1.48
N GLU A 179 40.98 -29.82 0.46
CA GLU A 179 41.35 -30.88 -0.48
C GLU A 179 42.58 -30.49 -1.32
N ILE A 180 42.63 -29.25 -1.82
CA ILE A 180 43.80 -28.70 -2.51
C ILE A 180 45.02 -28.72 -1.59
N LYS A 181 44.89 -28.28 -0.33
CA LYS A 181 45.96 -28.28 0.66
C LYS A 181 46.48 -29.69 0.94
N LYS A 182 45.61 -30.70 1.07
CA LYS A 182 46.02 -32.11 1.24
C LYS A 182 46.90 -32.57 0.08
N ILE A 183 46.45 -32.39 -1.16
CA ILE A 183 47.22 -32.77 -2.35
C ILE A 183 48.54 -32.00 -2.42
N LYS A 184 48.50 -30.68 -2.15
CA LYS A 184 49.71 -29.86 -2.17
C LYS A 184 50.74 -30.28 -1.13
N ASN A 185 50.32 -30.55 0.09
CA ASN A 185 51.20 -30.96 1.18
C ASN A 185 51.77 -32.37 0.97
N GLU A 186 50.95 -33.32 0.48
CA GLU A 186 51.40 -34.70 0.21
C GLU A 186 52.57 -34.73 -0.80
N TYR A 187 52.49 -33.90 -1.85
CA TYR A 187 53.47 -33.88 -2.94
C TYR A 187 54.42 -32.66 -2.92
N ASN A 188 54.43 -31.86 -1.85
CA ASN A 188 55.22 -30.63 -1.70
C ASN A 188 55.02 -29.63 -2.87
N ILE A 189 53.80 -29.55 -3.42
CA ILE A 189 53.44 -28.66 -4.52
C ILE A 189 53.09 -27.28 -3.95
N ILE A 190 53.73 -26.23 -4.47
CA ILE A 190 53.51 -24.84 -4.03
C ILE A 190 52.63 -24.14 -5.07
N ASP A 191 53.17 -24.00 -6.28
CA ASP A 191 52.48 -23.52 -7.48
C ASP A 191 52.52 -24.59 -8.56
N GLY A 192 51.46 -25.39 -8.64
CA GLY A 192 51.41 -26.50 -9.58
C GLY A 192 51.51 -26.10 -11.05
N LYS A 193 51.08 -24.87 -11.42
CA LYS A 193 51.12 -24.42 -12.83
C LYS A 193 52.53 -24.00 -13.23
N GLN A 194 53.22 -23.25 -12.38
CA GLN A 194 54.61 -22.87 -12.63
C GLN A 194 55.55 -24.08 -12.50
N GLN A 195 55.36 -24.91 -11.47
CA GLN A 195 56.15 -26.12 -11.25
C GLN A 195 55.97 -27.13 -12.37
N ALA A 196 54.76 -27.34 -12.91
CA ALA A 196 54.57 -28.25 -14.04
C ALA A 196 55.39 -27.85 -15.29
N LYS A 197 55.47 -26.54 -15.59
CA LYS A 197 56.26 -26.02 -16.71
C LYS A 197 57.76 -26.16 -16.47
N TYR A 198 58.21 -25.84 -15.26
CA TYR A 198 59.61 -25.93 -14.88
C TYR A 198 60.10 -27.39 -14.84
N LEU A 199 59.37 -28.26 -14.14
CA LEU A 199 59.70 -29.68 -14.00
C LEU A 199 59.67 -30.42 -15.36
N SER A 200 58.78 -30.05 -16.27
CA SER A 200 58.78 -30.61 -17.63
C SER A 200 60.06 -30.27 -18.40
N LYS A 201 60.62 -29.07 -18.20
CA LYS A 201 61.88 -28.66 -18.84
C LYS A 201 63.10 -29.33 -18.21
N GLU A 202 63.13 -29.44 -16.88
CA GLU A 202 64.23 -30.09 -16.16
C GLU A 202 64.21 -31.62 -16.32
N ALA A 203 63.05 -32.23 -16.49
CA ALA A 203 62.92 -33.66 -16.79
C ALA A 203 63.62 -34.05 -18.11
N ILE A 204 63.60 -33.18 -19.11
CA ILE A 204 64.30 -33.39 -20.40
C ILE A 204 65.82 -33.36 -20.22
N LYS A 205 66.31 -32.61 -19.23
CA LYS A 205 67.75 -32.49 -18.91
C LYS A 205 68.26 -33.61 -17.98
N GLY A 206 67.37 -34.46 -17.45
CA GLY A 206 67.73 -35.64 -16.66
C GLY A 206 68.11 -35.39 -15.19
N ASN A 207 68.07 -34.15 -14.68
CA ASN A 207 68.56 -33.78 -13.34
C ASN A 207 67.43 -33.31 -12.41
N LEU A 208 66.48 -34.19 -12.08
CA LEU A 208 65.47 -33.90 -11.06
C LEU A 208 65.95 -34.35 -9.68
N SER A 209 65.92 -33.44 -8.71
CA SER A 209 66.08 -33.79 -7.28
C SER A 209 64.90 -34.63 -6.77
N GLU A 210 65.07 -35.28 -5.63
CA GLU A 210 64.04 -36.14 -5.01
C GLU A 210 62.73 -35.39 -4.71
N THR A 211 62.82 -34.14 -4.25
CA THR A 211 61.67 -33.25 -4.05
C THR A 211 60.97 -32.90 -5.37
N GLN A 212 61.74 -32.63 -6.42
CA GLN A 212 61.21 -32.34 -7.76
C GLN A 212 60.56 -33.57 -8.41
N LEU A 213 61.08 -34.77 -8.16
CA LEU A 213 60.46 -36.04 -8.57
C LEU A 213 59.10 -36.23 -7.89
N LYS A 214 59.02 -36.01 -6.57
CA LYS A 214 57.77 -36.09 -5.80
C LYS A 214 56.72 -35.08 -6.31
N GLN A 215 57.13 -33.83 -6.55
CA GLN A 215 56.26 -32.81 -7.15
C GLN A 215 55.79 -33.19 -8.56
N SER A 216 56.69 -33.71 -9.40
CA SER A 216 56.37 -34.14 -10.77
C SER A 216 55.35 -35.28 -10.78
N GLN A 217 55.52 -36.28 -9.90
CA GLN A 217 54.54 -37.36 -9.71
C GLN A 217 53.19 -36.85 -9.24
N GLY A 218 53.17 -35.95 -8.25
CA GLY A 218 51.95 -35.33 -7.75
C GLY A 218 51.19 -34.55 -8.81
N LEU A 219 51.91 -33.81 -9.67
CA LEU A 219 51.32 -33.04 -10.77
C LEU A 219 50.82 -33.94 -11.91
N LYS A 220 51.53 -35.04 -12.22
CA LYS A 220 51.05 -36.03 -13.19
C LYS A 220 49.78 -36.73 -12.70
N LYS A 221 49.72 -37.08 -11.41
CA LYS A 221 48.60 -37.82 -10.82
C LYS A 221 47.39 -36.94 -10.55
N ASN A 222 47.60 -35.72 -10.05
CA ASN A 222 46.53 -34.87 -9.50
C ASN A 222 46.39 -33.51 -10.22
N GLY A 223 47.17 -33.23 -11.26
CA GLY A 223 47.19 -31.91 -11.92
C GLY A 223 45.84 -31.48 -12.49
N GLU A 224 45.09 -32.42 -13.07
CA GLU A 224 43.72 -32.15 -13.56
C GLU A 224 42.76 -31.90 -12.41
N ALA A 225 42.79 -32.73 -11.36
CA ALA A 225 41.97 -32.55 -10.16
C ALA A 225 42.22 -31.18 -9.51
N LEU A 226 43.49 -30.78 -9.32
CA LEU A 226 43.86 -29.47 -8.80
C LEU A 226 43.31 -28.31 -9.65
N LYS A 227 43.32 -28.48 -10.98
CA LYS A 227 42.75 -27.49 -11.91
C LYS A 227 41.23 -27.40 -11.76
N ILE A 228 40.54 -28.52 -11.65
CA ILE A 228 39.08 -28.59 -11.44
C ILE A 228 38.69 -27.96 -10.11
N LEU A 229 39.34 -28.35 -9.00
CA LEU A 229 39.07 -27.82 -7.65
C LEU A 229 39.30 -26.30 -7.60
N SER A 230 40.42 -25.82 -8.14
CA SER A 230 40.70 -24.38 -8.23
C SER A 230 39.67 -23.64 -9.10
N GLY A 231 39.17 -24.29 -10.15
CA GLY A 231 38.10 -23.76 -11.00
C GLY A 231 36.78 -23.63 -10.23
N LYS A 232 36.41 -24.66 -9.45
CA LYS A 232 35.22 -24.65 -8.59
C LYS A 232 35.28 -23.53 -7.55
N ILE A 233 36.41 -23.37 -6.85
CA ILE A 233 36.58 -22.28 -5.88
C ILE A 233 36.38 -20.92 -6.56
N LYS A 234 36.95 -20.70 -7.75
CA LYS A 234 36.75 -19.43 -8.48
C LYS A 234 35.30 -19.18 -8.88
N ALA A 235 34.58 -20.24 -9.29
CA ALA A 235 33.16 -20.14 -9.61
C ALA A 235 32.33 -19.82 -8.36
N ASN A 236 32.59 -20.53 -7.26
CA ASN A 236 31.93 -20.31 -5.97
C ASN A 236 32.21 -18.91 -5.42
N LEU A 237 33.45 -18.40 -5.53
CA LEU A 237 33.80 -17.04 -5.12
C LEU A 237 33.01 -15.98 -5.90
N ARG A 238 32.79 -16.18 -7.21
CA ARG A 238 31.99 -15.27 -8.02
C ARG A 238 30.53 -15.28 -7.56
N GLY A 239 29.92 -16.46 -7.42
CA GLY A 239 28.54 -16.60 -6.95
C GLY A 239 28.35 -16.06 -5.53
N TYR A 240 29.34 -16.28 -4.64
CA TYR A 240 29.38 -15.71 -3.30
C TYR A 240 29.37 -14.18 -3.36
N GLY A 241 30.22 -13.57 -4.18
CA GLY A 241 30.27 -12.11 -4.35
C GLY A 241 28.93 -11.53 -4.81
N GLU A 242 28.30 -12.14 -5.81
CA GLU A 242 26.99 -11.71 -6.31
C GLU A 242 25.90 -11.82 -5.22
N MET A 243 25.85 -12.96 -4.51
CA MET A 243 24.89 -13.16 -3.42
C MET A 243 25.17 -12.23 -2.23
N LYS A 244 26.44 -11.91 -1.97
CA LYS A 244 26.84 -11.00 -0.89
C LYS A 244 26.37 -9.57 -1.18
N VAL A 245 26.49 -9.10 -2.42
CA VAL A 245 25.94 -7.81 -2.84
C VAL A 245 24.43 -7.75 -2.63
N ALA A 246 23.70 -8.82 -3.01
CA ALA A 246 22.26 -8.90 -2.77
C ALA A 246 21.91 -8.89 -1.27
N TYR A 247 22.63 -9.67 -0.46
CA TYR A 247 22.48 -9.68 1.00
C TYR A 247 22.70 -8.30 1.61
N ASP A 248 23.76 -7.60 1.22
CA ASP A 248 24.10 -6.28 1.75
C ASP A 248 23.06 -5.23 1.35
N LYS A 249 22.47 -5.33 0.16
CA LYS A 249 21.33 -4.50 -0.25
C LYS A 249 20.12 -4.70 0.66
N TYR A 250 19.72 -5.95 0.91
CA TYR A 250 18.60 -6.24 1.81
C TYR A 250 18.89 -5.83 3.25
N LEU A 251 20.15 -5.93 3.69
CA LEU A 251 20.57 -5.52 5.02
C LEU A 251 20.46 -4.00 5.17
N MET A 252 20.88 -3.25 4.16
CA MET A 252 20.72 -1.80 4.10
C MET A 252 19.24 -1.41 4.14
N ASP A 253 18.38 -2.07 3.35
CA ASP A 253 16.94 -1.82 3.35
C ASP A 253 16.28 -2.18 4.71
N ALA A 254 16.78 -3.21 5.40
CA ALA A 254 16.29 -3.62 6.72
C ALA A 254 16.70 -2.66 7.85
N GLN A 255 17.89 -2.08 7.74
CA GLN A 255 18.43 -1.12 8.72
C GLN A 255 17.96 0.31 8.45
N GLY A 256 17.61 0.62 7.20
CA GLY A 256 17.10 1.92 6.80
C GLY A 256 15.67 2.16 7.30
N ASN A 257 15.40 3.39 7.73
CA ASN A 257 14.03 3.86 7.93
C ASN A 257 13.56 4.54 6.64
N VAL A 258 12.80 3.81 5.84
CA VAL A 258 12.35 4.26 4.52
C VAL A 258 10.85 4.55 4.59
N ASP A 259 10.46 5.74 4.13
CA ASP A 259 9.05 6.09 3.94
C ASP A 259 8.51 5.50 2.63
N PHE A 260 7.24 5.10 2.65
CA PHE A 260 6.48 4.59 1.51
C PHE A 260 5.45 5.58 1.00
N ILE A 261 5.21 6.66 1.76
CA ILE A 261 4.21 7.67 1.48
C ILE A 261 4.83 9.04 1.67
N LEU A 262 4.78 9.87 0.63
CA LEU A 262 5.19 11.28 0.70
C LEU A 262 3.96 12.19 0.69
N TYR A 263 3.98 13.23 1.52
CA TYR A 263 2.97 14.29 1.45
C TYR A 263 3.24 15.22 0.27
N VAL A 264 2.32 15.25 -0.69
CA VAL A 264 2.20 16.36 -1.65
C VAL A 264 1.54 17.55 -0.97
N SER A 265 0.48 17.27 -0.18
CA SER A 265 -0.17 18.23 0.69
C SER A 265 -0.50 17.56 2.03
N LYS A 266 -0.05 18.19 3.12
CA LYS A 266 -0.32 17.70 4.49
C LYS A 266 -1.81 17.85 4.82
N PRO A 267 -2.34 17.09 5.80
CA PRO A 267 -3.71 17.21 6.26
C PRO A 267 -4.04 18.66 6.65
N SER A 268 -5.00 19.26 5.98
CA SER A 268 -5.42 20.62 6.23
C SER A 268 -6.19 20.75 7.55
N LEU A 269 -6.04 21.88 8.24
CA LEU A 269 -6.92 22.26 9.35
C LEU A 269 -8.07 23.11 8.76
N PRO A 270 -9.27 22.53 8.58
CA PRO A 270 -10.38 23.23 7.93
C PRO A 270 -10.93 24.37 8.80
N ASP A 271 -11.05 25.55 8.20
CA ASP A 271 -11.65 26.76 8.78
C ASP A 271 -13.16 26.88 8.49
N LYS A 272 -13.64 26.16 7.47
CA LYS A 272 -15.04 26.19 7.01
C LYS A 272 -15.71 24.83 7.10
N ARG A 273 -16.96 24.82 7.59
CA ARG A 273 -17.81 23.62 7.60
C ARG A 273 -18.10 23.12 6.18
N CYS A 274 -18.05 21.80 6.00
CA CYS A 274 -18.45 21.12 4.76
C CYS A 274 -19.89 20.60 4.81
N TYR A 275 -20.46 20.43 6.00
CA TYR A 275 -21.83 19.95 6.21
C TYR A 275 -22.46 20.65 7.42
N PRO A 276 -23.77 20.93 7.42
CA PRO A 276 -24.70 20.81 6.31
C PRO A 276 -24.55 21.94 5.28
N VAL A 277 -24.73 21.62 3.99
CA VAL A 277 -24.85 22.64 2.93
C VAL A 277 -26.28 23.17 2.92
N ARG A 278 -26.55 24.13 3.82
CA ARG A 278 -27.91 24.56 4.17
C ARG A 278 -28.78 24.97 2.97
N TRP A 279 -28.19 25.64 1.98
CA TRP A 279 -28.94 26.07 0.79
C TRP A 279 -29.41 24.89 -0.08
N ILE A 280 -28.63 23.81 -0.14
CA ILE A 280 -29.02 22.58 -0.88
C ILE A 280 -30.22 21.93 -0.19
N ILE A 281 -30.20 21.85 1.14
CA ILE A 281 -31.31 21.29 1.92
C ILE A 281 -32.60 22.06 1.62
N VAL A 282 -32.55 23.39 1.70
CA VAL A 282 -33.70 24.26 1.42
C VAL A 282 -34.19 24.09 -0.02
N LEU A 283 -33.28 24.04 -1.00
CA LEU A 283 -33.64 23.87 -2.41
C LEU A 283 -34.32 22.52 -2.66
N VAL A 284 -33.74 21.42 -2.17
CA VAL A 284 -34.27 20.06 -2.36
C VAL A 284 -35.62 19.94 -1.67
N SER A 285 -35.76 20.39 -0.42
CA SER A 285 -37.04 20.35 0.29
C SER A 285 -38.12 21.18 -0.40
N SER A 286 -37.77 22.37 -0.90
CA SER A 286 -38.69 23.25 -1.63
C SER A 286 -39.15 22.61 -2.95
N MET A 287 -38.22 21.99 -3.69
CA MET A 287 -38.52 21.30 -4.95
C MET A 287 -39.40 20.06 -4.72
N SER A 288 -39.08 19.25 -3.71
CA SER A 288 -39.91 18.09 -3.33
C SER A 288 -41.32 18.51 -2.93
N ALA A 289 -41.45 19.58 -2.14
CA ALA A 289 -42.75 20.12 -1.75
C ALA A 289 -43.54 20.63 -2.96
N LEU A 290 -42.90 21.35 -3.89
CA LEU A 290 -43.53 21.82 -5.12
C LEU A 290 -44.09 20.65 -5.95
N LEU A 291 -43.27 19.62 -6.20
CA LEU A 291 -43.67 18.44 -6.98
C LEU A 291 -44.83 17.69 -6.33
N LEU A 292 -44.75 17.44 -5.02
CA LEU A 292 -45.85 16.79 -4.28
C LEU A 292 -47.12 17.64 -4.30
N GLY A 293 -46.99 18.96 -4.14
CA GLY A 293 -48.11 19.90 -4.23
C GLY A 293 -48.81 19.84 -5.59
N ILE A 294 -48.04 19.78 -6.68
CA ILE A 294 -48.60 19.62 -8.04
C ILE A 294 -49.37 18.30 -8.16
N VAL A 295 -48.79 17.18 -7.71
CA VAL A 295 -49.46 15.87 -7.75
C VAL A 295 -50.77 15.88 -6.97
N VAL A 296 -50.77 16.42 -5.75
CA VAL A 296 -51.98 16.53 -4.91
C VAL A 296 -53.06 17.38 -5.57
N ILE A 297 -52.68 18.51 -6.19
CA ILE A 297 -53.63 19.37 -6.91
C ILE A 297 -54.24 18.63 -8.11
N LEU A 298 -53.45 17.86 -8.86
CA LEU A 298 -53.94 17.10 -10.01
C LEU A 298 -54.92 16.00 -9.60
N ILE A 299 -54.64 15.27 -8.53
CA ILE A 299 -55.55 14.24 -8.00
C ILE A 299 -56.87 14.87 -7.55
N LYS A 300 -56.82 15.93 -6.73
CA LYS A 300 -58.01 16.62 -6.23
C LYS A 300 -58.85 17.25 -7.35
N ASN A 301 -58.21 17.70 -8.42
CA ASN A 301 -58.93 18.27 -9.56
C ASN A 301 -59.58 17.18 -10.44
N ARG A 302 -58.99 15.99 -10.51
CA ARG A 302 -59.59 14.82 -11.17
C ARG A 302 -60.89 14.38 -10.48
N GLU A 303 -60.90 14.35 -9.15
CA GLU A 303 -62.10 14.00 -8.36
C GLU A 303 -63.26 14.99 -8.48
N LYS A 304 -63.01 16.22 -8.96
CA LYS A 304 -64.05 17.24 -9.17
C LYS A 304 -64.68 17.21 -10.57
N ILE A 305 -64.16 16.40 -11.48
CA ILE A 305 -64.61 16.28 -12.87
C ILE A 305 -65.43 14.97 -13.07
N VAL A 306 -65.40 14.06 -12.09
CA VAL A 306 -66.32 12.91 -11.98
C VAL A 306 -67.52 13.32 -11.15
#